data_AF-K9GFR2-F1
#
_entry.id   AF-K9GFR2-F1
#
_cell.length_a   1.000
_cell.length_b   1.000
_cell.length_c   1.000
_cell.angle_alpha   90.00
_cell.angle_beta   90.00
_cell.angle_gamma   90.00
#
_symmetry.space_group_name_H-M   'P 1'
#
loop_
_entity.id
_entity.type
_entity.pdbx_description
1 polymer ?
#
loop_
_entity_poly.entity_id
_entity_poly.type
_entity_poly.pdbx_seq_one_letter_code
_entity_poly.pdbx_strand_id
1 'polypeptide(L)'
;MLPLTILALATSLSLVCADGQFRSRPDLAPPKLNITIPATDDVAPGYIFIGAYPGFEGARAGPEQPAGYIFRNNGDMVWSSLGYLAGWVGNFQAVRYKGQPVLQAFQGSLDPFHGHGYGTPVLLDQSYNQVAKLQSLTHKLISIHEFKIVNEKTALVEIYQPKAIDLTPYGGRDEEVWIVDGVFQEIDIETGKLLFEGHTLDFASPAGTFLHQMRMREHVCLHATTDSYIPLRSGRAFTGLNASDAWDYFHINSVDKNDEGDYLISGRHMSALYKISGKTGGLLWQLGGGNTTFVHNFNFGYQHDARFLNQSADGTVETISFFDNSARSDRQRTGGVDYLHPHSRARIVQLNHTDGTAIEVQTFNPPDLLSAPSQGNAQVLENGNVFVNWGQAGAVTEFTADGSPIFHAYLDSGILALGAQSYRGFRYEWDGYPRETPALVVIQDGDQTAAYVSWNGDTHTHSWRFYTRCRSVSWGNSERVRTYQVGEVERVSFESSLVFSTTIARCTEEGQVFAEAIDANGAVLVTTDAVRIQVSGKSAYLNAQQAEQYAVRGL
;
A
#
# COMPACT_ATOMS: atom_id res chain seq x y z
N MET A 1 33.08 1.52 -64.28
CA MET A 1 33.57 2.46 -63.25
C MET A 1 32.40 3.31 -62.79
N LEU A 2 31.82 3.00 -61.63
CA LEU A 2 30.82 3.82 -60.94
C LEU A 2 31.20 3.83 -59.44
N PRO A 3 31.02 4.94 -58.71
CA PRO A 3 31.73 5.18 -57.46
C PRO A 3 31.03 4.57 -56.23
N LEU A 4 31.85 4.12 -55.27
CA LEU A 4 31.43 3.73 -53.92
C LEU A 4 30.86 4.93 -53.18
N THR A 5 29.61 4.82 -52.71
CA THR A 5 29.03 5.72 -51.71
C THR A 5 29.29 5.13 -50.33
N ILE A 6 30.15 5.77 -49.55
CA ILE A 6 30.38 5.42 -48.14
C ILE A 6 29.23 6.00 -47.33
N LEU A 7 28.36 5.14 -46.81
CA LEU A 7 27.32 5.52 -45.86
C LEU A 7 27.96 5.64 -44.47
N ALA A 8 28.17 6.86 -43.99
CA ALA A 8 28.55 7.10 -42.60
C ALA A 8 27.33 6.81 -41.70
N LEU A 9 27.35 5.66 -41.00
CA LEU A 9 26.43 5.42 -39.89
C LEU A 9 26.83 6.38 -38.76
N ALA A 10 26.08 7.46 -38.59
CA ALA A 10 26.06 8.21 -37.33
C ALA A 10 25.41 7.30 -36.28
N THR A 11 26.24 6.62 -35.49
CA THR A 11 25.79 5.95 -34.27
C THR A 11 25.39 7.03 -33.27
N SER A 12 24.09 7.32 -33.19
CA SER A 12 23.51 7.98 -32.03
C SER A 12 23.74 7.06 -30.83
N LEU A 13 24.82 7.32 -30.09
CA LEU A 13 24.95 6.82 -28.72
C LEU A 13 23.81 7.45 -27.94
N SER A 14 22.70 6.74 -27.83
CA SER A 14 21.72 6.99 -26.77
C SER A 14 22.49 6.87 -25.46
N LEU A 15 22.81 8.01 -24.84
CA LEU A 15 23.19 8.03 -23.44
C LEU A 15 21.98 7.49 -22.68
N VAL A 16 22.00 6.18 -22.41
CA VAL A 16 21.13 5.59 -21.41
C VAL A 16 21.59 6.17 -20.09
N CYS A 17 20.98 7.27 -19.64
CA CYS A 17 21.10 7.68 -18.25
C CYS A 17 20.40 6.58 -17.44
N ALA A 18 21.19 5.77 -16.74
CA ALA A 18 20.63 4.91 -15.71
C ALA A 18 19.98 5.80 -14.65
N ASP A 19 18.72 5.55 -14.30
CA ASP A 19 18.06 6.17 -13.14
C ASP A 19 18.72 5.59 -11.88
N GLY A 20 19.82 6.20 -11.45
CA GLY A 20 20.55 5.83 -10.25
C GLY A 20 20.05 6.59 -9.04
N GLN A 21 18.79 6.37 -8.64
CA GLN A 21 18.14 7.09 -7.53
C GLN A 21 18.96 7.03 -6.24
N PHE A 22 19.54 5.87 -5.92
CA PHE A 22 20.50 5.70 -4.84
C PHE A 22 21.79 5.07 -5.34
N ARG A 23 22.94 5.63 -4.95
CA ARG A 23 24.26 5.13 -5.34
C ARG A 23 24.68 3.90 -4.54
N SER A 24 24.39 3.91 -3.25
CA SER A 24 24.71 2.84 -2.30
C SER A 24 23.74 1.65 -2.41
N ARG A 25 22.51 1.89 -2.87
CA ARG A 25 21.47 0.88 -3.11
C ARG A 25 20.84 1.02 -4.49
N PRO A 26 21.62 0.79 -5.58
CA PRO A 26 21.10 0.89 -6.95
C PRO A 26 20.10 -0.21 -7.29
N ASP A 27 19.96 -1.22 -6.43
CA ASP A 27 18.94 -2.26 -6.47
C ASP A 27 17.55 -1.76 -6.03
N LEU A 28 17.45 -0.61 -5.36
CA LEU A 28 16.20 -0.02 -4.92
C LEU A 28 15.75 1.08 -5.89
N ALA A 29 14.57 0.90 -6.46
CA ALA A 29 13.87 1.85 -7.31
C ALA A 29 12.46 2.11 -6.75
N PRO A 30 12.35 2.74 -5.56
CA PRO A 30 11.06 3.04 -4.96
C PRO A 30 10.31 4.09 -5.77
N PRO A 31 8.98 4.16 -5.60
CA PRO A 31 8.18 5.23 -6.17
C PRO A 31 8.69 6.62 -5.74
N LYS A 32 8.63 7.59 -6.66
CA LYS A 32 8.94 9.00 -6.37
C LYS A 32 7.61 9.77 -6.20
N LEU A 33 7.19 10.00 -4.95
CA LEU A 33 5.90 10.65 -4.68
C LEU A 33 5.82 12.02 -5.36
N ASN A 34 4.76 12.23 -6.14
CA ASN A 34 4.45 13.53 -6.72
C ASN A 34 3.55 14.33 -5.77
N ILE A 35 4.18 15.08 -4.87
CA ILE A 35 3.51 15.88 -3.84
C ILE A 35 2.96 17.17 -4.47
N THR A 36 1.64 17.30 -4.48
CA THR A 36 0.93 18.46 -5.04
C THR A 36 0.40 19.39 -3.95
N ILE A 37 0.20 18.88 -2.73
CA ILE A 37 -0.02 19.68 -1.51
C ILE A 37 1.06 19.25 -0.49
N PRO A 38 2.07 20.09 -0.24
CA PRO A 38 3.08 19.82 0.78
C PRO A 38 2.46 19.66 2.17
N ALA A 39 3.04 18.80 2.99
CA ALA A 39 2.61 18.63 4.37
C ALA A 39 2.74 19.94 5.15
N THR A 40 1.66 20.32 5.85
CA THR A 40 1.67 21.42 6.83
C THR A 40 2.17 20.92 8.19
N ASP A 41 2.32 21.81 9.16
CA ASP A 41 2.66 21.45 10.55
C ASP A 41 1.50 20.71 11.27
N ASP A 42 0.30 20.70 10.70
CA ASP A 42 -0.91 20.09 11.29
C ASP A 42 -1.08 18.61 10.92
N VAL A 43 -0.22 18.06 10.05
CA VAL A 43 -0.25 16.63 9.75
C VAL A 43 0.08 15.82 11.00
N ALA A 44 -0.55 14.66 11.17
CA ALA A 44 -0.28 13.80 12.32
C ALA A 44 1.21 13.40 12.36
N PRO A 45 1.77 13.03 13.52
CA PRO A 45 3.13 12.51 13.55
C PRO A 45 3.27 11.20 12.75
N GLY A 46 4.51 10.83 12.44
CA GLY A 46 4.85 9.54 11.82
C GLY A 46 5.07 9.58 10.31
N TYR A 47 4.94 8.40 9.70
CA TYR A 47 5.33 8.07 8.33
C TYR A 47 4.14 7.56 7.52
N ILE A 48 4.28 7.60 6.20
CA ILE A 48 3.30 7.12 5.22
C ILE A 48 3.66 5.69 4.82
N PHE A 49 2.72 4.77 4.97
CA PHE A 49 2.83 3.35 4.64
C PHE A 49 2.02 3.06 3.39
N ILE A 50 2.67 2.54 2.35
CA ILE A 50 2.00 2.14 1.10
C ILE A 50 2.50 0.79 0.60
N GLY A 51 1.59 -0.07 0.16
CA GLY A 51 1.92 -1.23 -0.67
C GLY A 51 1.80 -0.82 -2.13
N ALA A 52 2.87 -0.29 -2.73
CA ALA A 52 2.82 0.29 -4.07
C ALA A 52 3.11 -0.77 -5.13
N TYR A 53 2.34 -0.79 -6.21
CA TYR A 53 2.49 -1.77 -7.29
C TYR A 53 1.97 -1.21 -8.63
N PRO A 54 2.43 -1.75 -9.78
CA PRO A 54 1.97 -1.29 -11.07
C PRO A 54 0.54 -1.75 -11.32
N GLY A 55 -0.30 -0.80 -11.66
CA GLY A 55 -1.70 -1.02 -11.99
C GLY A 55 -1.87 -1.77 -13.30
N PHE A 56 -3.14 -1.98 -13.66
CA PHE A 56 -3.52 -2.91 -14.72
C PHE A 56 -3.45 -2.35 -16.15
N GLU A 57 -2.85 -1.17 -16.38
CA GLU A 57 -2.83 -0.49 -17.69
C GLU A 57 -1.41 -0.22 -18.21
N GLY A 58 -1.19 -0.53 -19.50
CA GLY A 58 -0.04 -0.05 -20.27
C GLY A 58 1.28 -0.80 -20.02
N ALA A 59 2.13 -0.85 -21.05
CA ALA A 59 3.45 -1.48 -20.97
C ALA A 59 4.49 -0.68 -20.16
N ARG A 60 4.09 0.46 -19.56
CA ARG A 60 4.93 1.39 -18.79
C ARG A 60 4.11 1.99 -17.66
N ALA A 61 3.86 1.21 -16.62
CA ALA A 61 3.25 1.64 -15.36
C ALA A 61 4.20 1.31 -14.20
N GLY A 62 4.41 2.27 -13.30
CA GLY A 62 5.23 2.12 -12.11
C GLY A 62 4.41 1.78 -10.86
N PRO A 63 5.05 1.53 -9.70
CA PRO A 63 6.49 1.34 -9.56
C PRO A 63 6.94 0.02 -10.20
N GLU A 64 8.16 -0.01 -10.75
CA GLU A 64 8.75 -1.24 -11.33
C GLU A 64 8.97 -2.34 -10.27
N GLN A 65 9.09 -1.93 -9.01
CA GLN A 65 9.29 -2.79 -7.86
C GLN A 65 8.02 -2.78 -6.99
N PRO A 66 7.10 -3.73 -7.15
CA PRO A 66 5.97 -3.85 -6.23
C PRO A 66 6.49 -4.26 -4.85
N ALA A 67 6.22 -3.44 -3.83
CA ALA A 67 6.67 -3.66 -2.45
C ALA A 67 5.88 -2.80 -1.45
N GLY A 68 6.07 -3.10 -0.16
CA GLY A 68 5.73 -2.19 0.93
C GLY A 68 6.80 -1.10 1.07
N TYR A 69 6.37 0.14 1.23
CA TYR A 69 7.24 1.29 1.36
C TYR A 69 6.81 2.18 2.53
N ILE A 70 7.79 2.70 3.25
CA ILE A 70 7.61 3.72 4.30
C ILE A 70 8.23 5.02 3.79
N PHE A 71 7.47 6.11 3.80
CA PHE A 71 7.90 7.43 3.36
C PHE A 71 7.74 8.49 4.45
N ARG A 72 8.63 9.49 4.43
CA ARG A 72 8.46 10.75 5.14
C ARG A 72 7.46 11.66 4.41
N ASN A 73 7.00 12.71 5.09
CA ASN A 73 6.09 13.72 4.54
C ASN A 73 6.61 14.44 3.28
N ASN A 74 7.93 14.50 3.11
CA ASN A 74 8.58 15.09 1.95
C ASN A 74 8.80 14.10 0.79
N GLY A 75 8.30 12.85 0.90
CA GLY A 75 8.45 11.81 -0.11
C GLY A 75 9.79 11.06 -0.06
N ASP A 76 10.66 11.37 0.90
CA ASP A 76 11.89 10.63 1.12
C ASP A 76 11.60 9.23 1.70
N MET A 77 12.22 8.20 1.11
CA MET A 77 12.02 6.82 1.53
C MET A 77 12.70 6.56 2.88
N VAL A 78 12.04 5.81 3.74
CA VAL A 78 12.62 5.27 4.98
C VAL A 78 12.93 3.80 4.81
N TRP A 79 11.98 3.03 4.26
CA TRP A 79 12.10 1.59 4.12
C TRP A 79 11.46 1.08 2.83
N SER A 80 12.08 0.08 2.22
CA SER A 80 11.50 -0.78 1.18
C SER A 80 11.48 -2.23 1.65
N SER A 81 10.34 -2.90 1.45
CA SER A 81 10.17 -4.32 1.77
C SER A 81 10.78 -5.25 0.71
N LEU A 82 11.41 -4.71 -0.34
CA LEU A 82 12.01 -5.52 -1.39
C LEU A 82 13.08 -6.44 -0.79
N GLY A 83 12.92 -7.76 -1.00
CA GLY A 83 13.79 -8.77 -0.40
C GLY A 83 13.40 -9.21 1.01
N TYR A 84 12.49 -8.49 1.68
CA TYR A 84 11.90 -8.86 2.98
C TYR A 84 10.54 -9.55 2.80
N LEU A 85 9.74 -9.06 1.85
CA LEU A 85 8.43 -9.61 1.49
C LEU A 85 8.41 -10.07 0.03
N ALA A 86 7.69 -11.15 -0.23
CA ALA A 86 7.61 -11.77 -1.55
C ALA A 86 6.43 -11.25 -2.38
N GLY A 87 6.72 -10.77 -3.59
CA GLY A 87 5.70 -10.45 -4.59
C GLY A 87 4.91 -9.19 -4.26
N TRP A 88 3.60 -9.26 -4.49
CA TRP A 88 2.66 -8.17 -4.24
C TRP A 88 2.42 -8.01 -2.74
N VAL A 89 2.41 -6.77 -2.25
CA VAL A 89 2.23 -6.43 -0.83
C VAL A 89 0.93 -5.66 -0.61
N GLY A 90 0.07 -6.16 0.27
CA GLY A 90 -1.18 -5.54 0.69
C GLY A 90 -1.28 -5.41 2.20
N ASN A 91 -2.27 -4.65 2.69
CA ASN A 91 -2.51 -4.44 4.12
C ASN A 91 -1.24 -4.05 4.91
N PHE A 92 -0.36 -3.26 4.29
CA PHE A 92 0.92 -2.87 4.87
C PHE A 92 0.75 -1.73 5.86
N GLN A 93 0.83 -2.03 7.17
CA GLN A 93 0.65 -1.06 8.24
C GLN A 93 1.35 -1.46 9.53
N ALA A 94 1.57 -0.50 10.42
CA ALA A 94 2.05 -0.76 11.78
C ALA A 94 0.88 -1.11 12.71
N VAL A 95 1.09 -2.11 13.57
CA VAL A 95 0.12 -2.59 14.57
C VAL A 95 0.87 -3.08 15.81
N ARG A 96 0.15 -3.50 16.84
CA ARG A 96 0.74 -4.17 18.01
C ARG A 96 0.47 -5.67 18.00
N TYR A 97 1.47 -6.42 18.43
CA TYR A 97 1.39 -7.86 18.65
C TYR A 97 2.21 -8.23 19.89
N LYS A 98 1.56 -8.84 20.89
CA LYS A 98 2.19 -9.22 22.17
C LYS A 98 2.91 -8.07 22.89
N GLY A 99 2.30 -6.91 22.88
CA GLY A 99 2.80 -5.68 23.47
C GLY A 99 3.88 -4.97 22.66
N GLN A 100 4.33 -5.53 21.54
CA GLN A 100 5.39 -4.98 20.70
C GLN A 100 4.84 -4.36 19.42
N PRO A 101 5.41 -3.24 18.93
CA PRO A 101 5.10 -2.72 17.61
C PRO A 101 5.64 -3.68 16.53
N VAL A 102 4.81 -3.97 15.54
CA VAL A 102 5.15 -4.82 14.39
C VAL A 102 4.56 -4.22 13.12
N LEU A 103 5.16 -4.53 11.98
CA LEU A 103 4.53 -4.33 10.68
C LEU A 103 3.68 -5.56 10.38
N GLN A 104 2.42 -5.35 10.01
CA GLN A 104 1.63 -6.37 9.36
C GLN A 104 1.65 -6.16 7.85
N ALA A 105 1.65 -7.26 7.10
CA ALA A 105 1.52 -7.22 5.65
C ALA A 105 0.93 -8.53 5.14
N PHE A 106 0.18 -8.46 4.04
CA PHE A 106 -0.06 -9.60 3.17
C PHE A 106 1.03 -9.63 2.10
N GLN A 107 1.61 -10.80 1.84
CA GLN A 107 2.53 -11.02 0.71
C GLN A 107 1.99 -12.13 -0.20
N GLY A 108 2.07 -11.95 -1.52
CA GLY A 108 1.63 -12.97 -2.47
C GLY A 108 1.41 -12.46 -3.89
N SER A 109 0.33 -12.92 -4.52
CA SER A 109 -0.08 -12.51 -5.85
C SER A 109 -1.51 -11.98 -5.86
N LEU A 110 -1.74 -10.95 -6.65
CA LEU A 110 -3.06 -10.44 -6.99
C LEU A 110 -3.46 -10.95 -8.37
N ASP A 111 -4.63 -11.57 -8.47
CA ASP A 111 -5.29 -11.88 -9.73
C ASP A 111 -6.02 -10.62 -10.22
N PRO A 112 -5.50 -9.92 -11.24
CA PRO A 112 -6.10 -8.67 -11.71
C PRO A 112 -7.44 -8.90 -12.41
N PHE A 113 -7.73 -10.15 -12.82
CA PHE A 113 -8.98 -10.47 -13.50
C PHE A 113 -10.13 -10.62 -12.49
N HIS A 114 -9.92 -11.42 -11.46
CA HIS A 114 -10.97 -11.67 -10.46
C HIS A 114 -10.97 -10.63 -9.34
N GLY A 115 -9.87 -9.90 -9.16
CA GLY A 115 -9.65 -9.05 -8.00
C GLY A 115 -9.38 -9.85 -6.73
N HIS A 116 -9.20 -11.18 -6.82
CA HIS A 116 -8.87 -12.06 -5.70
C HIS A 116 -7.35 -12.13 -5.55
N GLY A 117 -6.87 -12.56 -4.40
CA GLY A 117 -5.43 -12.79 -4.24
C GLY A 117 -5.12 -14.02 -3.41
N TYR A 118 -3.87 -14.45 -3.51
CA TYR A 118 -3.38 -15.68 -2.92
C TYR A 118 -2.01 -15.44 -2.32
N GLY A 119 -1.85 -15.79 -1.05
CA GLY A 119 -0.63 -15.43 -0.34
C GLY A 119 -0.70 -15.72 1.14
N THR A 120 0.06 -14.95 1.90
CA THR A 120 0.31 -15.22 3.30
C THR A 120 0.39 -13.91 4.07
N PRO A 121 -0.43 -13.74 5.11
CA PRO A 121 -0.25 -12.68 6.08
C PRO A 121 0.97 -12.93 6.99
N VAL A 122 1.80 -11.91 7.19
CA VAL A 122 3.04 -11.96 7.98
C VAL A 122 3.17 -10.74 8.87
N LEU A 123 3.89 -10.91 9.98
CA LEU A 123 4.26 -9.84 10.91
C LEU A 123 5.78 -9.70 10.97
N LEU A 124 6.29 -8.47 10.92
CA LEU A 124 7.71 -8.14 11.04
C LEU A 124 7.96 -7.27 12.28
N ASP A 125 9.02 -7.55 13.02
CA ASP A 125 9.46 -6.66 14.10
C ASP A 125 10.09 -5.35 13.56
N GLN A 126 10.49 -4.48 14.47
CA GLN A 126 11.20 -3.22 14.18
C GLN A 126 12.61 -3.42 13.60
N SER A 127 13.15 -4.64 13.65
CA SER A 127 14.35 -5.06 12.93
C SER A 127 14.04 -5.69 11.56
N TYR A 128 12.77 -5.66 11.14
CA TYR A 128 12.24 -6.24 9.91
C TYR A 128 12.40 -7.76 9.79
N ASN A 129 12.53 -8.47 10.91
CA ASN A 129 12.48 -9.93 10.92
C ASN A 129 11.05 -10.41 11.01
N GLN A 130 10.70 -11.45 10.27
CA GLN A 130 9.38 -12.07 10.40
C GLN A 130 9.24 -12.74 11.78
N VAL A 131 8.34 -12.22 12.61
CA VAL A 131 8.06 -12.72 13.98
C VAL A 131 6.80 -13.57 14.07
N ALA A 132 5.90 -13.45 13.10
CA ALA A 132 4.76 -14.33 12.97
C ALA A 132 4.34 -14.47 11.50
N LYS A 133 3.65 -15.57 11.22
CA LYS A 133 2.96 -15.83 9.96
C LYS A 133 1.60 -16.38 10.33
N LEU A 134 0.54 -15.82 9.75
CA LEU A 134 -0.79 -16.38 9.95
C LEU A 134 -0.92 -17.63 9.09
N GLN A 135 -1.07 -18.79 9.74
CA GLN A 135 -1.33 -20.05 9.07
C GLN A 135 -2.65 -20.62 9.59
N SER A 136 -3.71 -20.49 8.79
CA SER A 136 -5.00 -21.12 9.09
C SER A 136 -4.84 -22.64 9.14
N LEU A 137 -5.41 -23.30 10.16
CA LEU A 137 -5.53 -24.76 10.19
C LEU A 137 -6.66 -25.29 9.30
N THR A 138 -7.41 -24.40 8.65
CA THR A 138 -8.41 -24.77 7.65
C THR A 138 -7.76 -24.95 6.27
N HIS A 139 -8.46 -25.59 5.34
CA HIS A 139 -7.99 -25.77 3.95
C HIS A 139 -8.28 -24.57 3.04
N LYS A 140 -8.85 -23.48 3.59
CA LYS A 140 -9.31 -22.32 2.82
C LYS A 140 -8.16 -21.36 2.52
N LEU A 141 -8.22 -20.73 1.35
CA LEU A 141 -7.18 -19.82 0.87
C LEU A 141 -7.48 -18.40 1.33
N ILE A 142 -6.61 -17.88 2.19
CA ILE A 142 -6.66 -16.47 2.64
C ILE A 142 -6.40 -15.56 1.43
N SER A 143 -7.26 -14.55 1.27
CA SER A 143 -7.19 -13.56 0.22
C SER A 143 -6.52 -12.25 0.70
N ILE A 144 -6.41 -11.25 -0.19
CA ILE A 144 -5.60 -10.03 -0.05
C ILE A 144 -6.28 -8.85 0.67
N HIS A 145 -7.60 -8.79 0.72
CA HIS A 145 -8.38 -7.59 1.02
C HIS A 145 -8.28 -7.23 2.50
N GLU A 146 -8.31 -8.22 3.38
CA GLU A 146 -8.30 -8.03 4.82
C GLU A 146 -7.25 -8.88 5.54
N PHE A 147 -6.45 -8.17 6.33
CA PHE A 147 -5.64 -8.75 7.39
C PHE A 147 -5.63 -7.75 8.53
N LYS A 148 -6.46 -7.99 9.55
CA LYS A 148 -6.59 -7.10 10.70
C LYS A 148 -6.32 -7.85 11.99
N ILE A 149 -5.30 -7.44 12.74
CA ILE A 149 -5.07 -7.95 14.09
C ILE A 149 -6.13 -7.39 15.04
N VAL A 150 -6.67 -8.26 15.89
CA VAL A 150 -7.62 -7.92 16.95
C VAL A 150 -7.00 -8.31 18.28
N ASN A 151 -7.02 -7.38 19.23
CA ASN A 151 -6.55 -7.57 20.61
C ASN A 151 -5.15 -8.17 20.71
N GLU A 152 -4.28 -7.88 19.73
CA GLU A 152 -2.91 -8.38 19.63
C GLU A 152 -2.75 -9.91 19.61
N LYS A 153 -3.84 -10.66 19.34
CA LYS A 153 -3.89 -12.13 19.50
C LYS A 153 -4.48 -12.85 18.31
N THR A 154 -5.58 -12.32 17.77
CA THR A 154 -6.31 -12.95 16.68
C THR A 154 -6.21 -12.09 15.43
N ALA A 155 -6.49 -12.67 14.28
CA ALA A 155 -6.52 -11.98 13.00
C ALA A 155 -7.84 -12.24 12.29
N LEU A 156 -8.39 -11.18 11.72
CA LEU A 156 -9.50 -11.23 10.77
C LEU A 156 -8.93 -11.31 9.36
N VAL A 157 -9.47 -12.24 8.58
CA VAL A 157 -9.12 -12.47 7.18
C VAL A 157 -10.36 -12.79 6.38
N GLU A 158 -10.33 -12.49 5.08
CA GLU A 158 -11.36 -12.88 4.14
C GLU A 158 -10.87 -13.97 3.17
N ILE A 159 -11.84 -14.72 2.65
CA ILE A 159 -11.65 -15.87 1.78
C ILE A 159 -12.75 -15.82 0.72
N TYR A 160 -12.37 -16.11 -0.52
CA TYR A 160 -13.30 -16.36 -1.61
C TYR A 160 -13.41 -17.86 -1.81
N GLN A 161 -14.53 -18.46 -1.38
CA GLN A 161 -14.74 -19.91 -1.44
C GLN A 161 -15.75 -20.26 -2.54
N PRO A 162 -15.32 -20.82 -3.68
CA PRO A 162 -16.25 -21.33 -4.68
C PRO A 162 -17.12 -22.44 -4.09
N LYS A 163 -18.42 -22.38 -4.39
CA LYS A 163 -19.44 -23.31 -3.92
C LYS A 163 -20.38 -23.64 -5.08
N ALA A 164 -20.70 -24.93 -5.22
CA ALA A 164 -21.69 -25.38 -6.18
C ALA A 164 -23.10 -25.28 -5.57
N ILE A 165 -24.00 -24.49 -6.15
CA ILE A 165 -25.41 -24.36 -5.78
C ILE A 165 -26.28 -24.28 -7.04
N ASP A 166 -27.58 -24.54 -6.90
CA ASP A 166 -28.54 -24.27 -7.99
C ASP A 166 -28.69 -22.75 -8.18
N LEU A 167 -28.24 -22.23 -9.33
CA LEU A 167 -28.36 -20.81 -9.67
C LEU A 167 -29.62 -20.50 -10.49
N THR A 168 -30.44 -21.49 -10.85
CA THR A 168 -31.68 -21.26 -11.60
C THR A 168 -32.63 -20.27 -10.90
N PRO A 169 -32.74 -20.21 -9.55
CA PRO A 169 -33.54 -19.18 -8.87
C PRO A 169 -33.04 -17.75 -9.08
N TYR A 170 -31.76 -17.58 -9.45
CA TYR A 170 -31.11 -16.28 -9.72
C TYR A 170 -31.00 -15.99 -11.22
N GLY A 171 -31.75 -16.74 -12.03
CA GLY A 171 -31.78 -16.65 -13.48
C GLY A 171 -30.72 -17.52 -14.17
N GLY A 172 -29.92 -18.31 -13.44
CA GLY A 172 -28.90 -19.25 -13.93
C GLY A 172 -29.41 -20.32 -14.90
N ARG A 173 -28.53 -20.87 -15.74
CA ARG A 173 -28.79 -22.04 -16.59
C ARG A 173 -28.33 -23.29 -15.85
N ASP A 174 -28.76 -24.46 -16.32
CA ASP A 174 -28.42 -25.75 -15.68
C ASP A 174 -26.90 -25.98 -15.56
N GLU A 175 -26.09 -25.45 -16.48
CA GLU A 175 -24.63 -25.54 -16.44
C GLU A 175 -23.93 -24.51 -15.52
N GLU A 176 -24.64 -23.47 -15.09
CA GLU A 176 -24.10 -22.40 -14.23
C GLU A 176 -24.46 -22.72 -12.78
N VAL A 177 -23.52 -23.33 -12.06
CA VAL A 177 -23.76 -23.81 -10.70
C VAL A 177 -22.76 -23.25 -9.69
N TRP A 178 -21.81 -22.43 -10.10
CA TRP A 178 -20.73 -21.95 -9.22
C TRP A 178 -20.97 -20.53 -8.75
N ILE A 179 -20.98 -20.34 -7.43
CA ILE A 179 -21.02 -19.04 -6.76
C ILE A 179 -19.80 -18.90 -5.85
N VAL A 180 -19.34 -17.68 -5.64
CA VAL A 180 -18.35 -17.38 -4.59
C VAL A 180 -19.09 -17.12 -3.29
N ASP A 181 -18.86 -17.98 -2.30
CA ASP A 181 -19.22 -17.72 -0.91
C ASP A 181 -18.11 -16.85 -0.29
N GLY A 182 -18.44 -15.61 0.04
CA GLY A 182 -17.53 -14.73 0.77
C GLY A 182 -17.45 -15.23 2.20
N VAL A 183 -16.27 -15.66 2.63
CA VAL A 183 -16.05 -16.16 3.98
C VAL A 183 -15.15 -15.19 4.72
N PHE A 184 -15.46 -14.91 5.98
CA PHE A 184 -14.53 -14.24 6.88
C PHE A 184 -14.25 -15.13 8.08
N GLN A 185 -12.99 -15.12 8.52
CA GLN A 185 -12.54 -15.92 9.64
C GLN A 185 -11.87 -15.04 10.69
N GLU A 186 -12.07 -15.39 11.97
CA GLU A 186 -11.20 -14.97 13.06
C GLU A 186 -10.32 -16.14 13.47
N ILE A 187 -9.02 -15.94 13.42
CA ILE A 187 -8.01 -16.99 13.63
C ILE A 187 -7.06 -16.55 14.73
N ASP A 188 -6.76 -17.44 15.67
CA ASP A 188 -5.67 -17.23 16.63
C ASP A 188 -4.31 -17.25 15.92
N ILE A 189 -3.54 -16.17 16.03
CA ILE A 189 -2.31 -15.97 15.25
C ILE A 189 -1.23 -16.99 15.61
N GLU A 190 -1.12 -17.38 16.89
CA GLU A 190 -0.08 -18.31 17.35
C GLU A 190 -0.38 -19.75 16.94
N THR A 191 -1.62 -20.17 17.13
CA THR A 191 -2.01 -21.58 17.01
C THR A 191 -2.60 -21.92 15.64
N GLY A 192 -3.02 -20.92 14.87
CA GLY A 192 -3.77 -21.10 13.62
C GLY A 192 -5.20 -21.59 13.83
N LYS A 193 -5.67 -21.65 15.08
CA LYS A 193 -7.00 -22.15 15.42
C LYS A 193 -8.08 -21.19 14.95
N LEU A 194 -9.04 -21.71 14.19
CA LEU A 194 -10.26 -21.01 13.84
C LEU A 194 -11.11 -20.76 15.10
N LEU A 195 -11.50 -19.50 15.33
CA LEU A 195 -12.35 -19.08 16.44
C LEU A 195 -13.77 -18.73 15.98
N PHE A 196 -13.88 -18.12 14.81
CA PHE A 196 -15.16 -17.78 14.19
C PHE A 196 -15.05 -17.89 12.67
N GLU A 197 -16.14 -18.29 12.03
CA GLU A 197 -16.27 -18.31 10.58
C GLU A 197 -17.68 -17.84 10.21
N GLY A 198 -17.76 -16.82 9.37
CA GLY A 198 -19.02 -16.32 8.81
C GLY A 198 -19.04 -16.49 7.30
N HIS A 199 -20.23 -16.76 6.76
CA HIS A 199 -20.48 -16.98 5.35
C HIS A 199 -21.48 -15.95 4.82
N THR A 200 -21.15 -15.24 3.75
CA THR A 200 -22.04 -14.20 3.20
C THR A 200 -23.35 -14.78 2.71
N LEU A 201 -23.38 -16.04 2.29
CA LEU A 201 -24.63 -16.71 1.87
C LEU A 201 -25.63 -16.91 3.01
N ASP A 202 -25.20 -16.86 4.27
CA ASP A 202 -26.08 -17.05 5.43
C ASP A 202 -26.86 -15.78 5.79
N PHE A 203 -26.36 -14.60 5.39
CA PHE A 203 -26.96 -13.31 5.77
C PHE A 203 -27.25 -12.36 4.60
N ALA A 204 -26.69 -12.61 3.40
CA ALA A 204 -26.90 -11.79 2.22
C ALA A 204 -27.37 -12.66 1.04
N SER A 205 -28.60 -12.41 0.59
CA SER A 205 -29.24 -13.17 -0.49
C SER A 205 -28.68 -12.82 -1.88
N PRO A 206 -28.29 -13.82 -2.69
CA PRO A 206 -27.97 -13.60 -4.10
C PRO A 206 -29.18 -13.17 -4.94
N ALA A 207 -30.41 -13.55 -4.56
CA ALA A 207 -31.67 -13.21 -5.27
C ALA A 207 -32.13 -11.78 -5.06
N GLY A 208 -31.51 -11.07 -4.11
CA GLY A 208 -32.06 -9.87 -3.54
C GLY A 208 -33.50 -9.89 -3.09
N THR A 209 -33.93 -8.76 -2.56
CA THR A 209 -35.34 -8.48 -2.43
C THR A 209 -35.88 -8.00 -3.77
N PHE A 210 -36.46 -8.96 -4.49
CA PHE A 210 -37.61 -8.66 -5.33
C PHE A 210 -38.50 -7.63 -4.59
N LEU A 211 -38.68 -6.43 -5.18
CA LEU A 211 -39.69 -5.38 -4.86
C LEU A 211 -39.19 -3.96 -4.48
N HIS A 212 -38.05 -3.46 -4.97
CA HIS A 212 -37.96 -2.01 -5.21
C HIS A 212 -37.55 -1.67 -6.63
N GLN A 213 -38.59 -1.41 -7.42
CA GLN A 213 -38.53 -0.81 -8.75
C GLN A 213 -37.97 0.62 -8.61
N MET A 214 -36.66 0.78 -8.43
CA MET A 214 -36.02 2.08 -8.58
C MET A 214 -36.07 2.45 -10.07
N ARG A 215 -37.06 3.28 -10.41
CA ARG A 215 -37.00 4.17 -11.57
C ARG A 215 -35.83 5.15 -11.36
N MET A 216 -34.63 4.72 -11.73
CA MET A 216 -33.58 5.64 -12.12
C MET A 216 -34.07 6.34 -13.38
N ARG A 217 -34.53 7.57 -13.26
CA ARG A 217 -34.83 8.40 -14.43
C ARG A 217 -33.53 8.56 -15.22
N GLU A 218 -33.61 8.11 -16.48
CA GLU A 218 -32.70 8.36 -17.60
C GLU A 218 -31.53 7.42 -17.89
N HIS A 219 -31.24 6.37 -17.09
CA HIS A 219 -30.50 5.20 -17.61
C HIS A 219 -31.09 3.90 -17.08
N VAL A 220 -31.66 3.13 -17.99
CA VAL A 220 -32.45 1.93 -17.73
C VAL A 220 -31.52 0.73 -17.45
N CYS A 221 -31.49 0.23 -16.22
CA CYS A 221 -31.13 -1.16 -15.96
C CYS A 221 -32.37 -2.03 -16.23
N LEU A 222 -32.46 -2.57 -17.45
CA LEU A 222 -33.48 -3.57 -17.79
C LEU A 222 -33.08 -4.90 -17.16
N HIS A 223 -33.84 -5.30 -16.12
CA HIS A 223 -33.92 -6.64 -15.52
C HIS A 223 -32.82 -7.05 -14.53
N ALA A 224 -32.76 -6.40 -13.36
CA ALA A 224 -32.09 -6.96 -12.17
C ALA A 224 -33.14 -7.58 -11.23
N THR A 225 -33.03 -8.88 -10.99
CA THR A 225 -33.82 -9.66 -10.01
C THR A 225 -32.94 -10.07 -8.83
N THR A 226 -31.96 -9.22 -8.42
CA THR A 226 -30.97 -9.50 -7.37
C THR A 226 -30.54 -8.25 -6.58
N ASP A 227 -30.17 -8.40 -5.29
CA ASP A 227 -29.67 -7.32 -4.39
C ASP A 227 -28.20 -7.07 -4.64
N SER A 228 -27.52 -8.06 -5.23
CA SER A 228 -26.28 -7.78 -5.93
C SER A 228 -26.60 -6.75 -7.00
N TYR A 229 -25.95 -5.59 -6.91
CA TYR A 229 -25.92 -4.59 -7.97
C TYR A 229 -25.37 -5.18 -9.28
N ILE A 230 -24.84 -6.41 -9.23
CA ILE A 230 -24.24 -7.14 -10.34
C ILE A 230 -24.89 -8.52 -10.46
N PRO A 231 -26.09 -8.60 -11.07
CA PRO A 231 -26.79 -9.87 -11.28
C PRO A 231 -25.94 -10.86 -12.08
N LEU A 232 -26.10 -12.17 -11.84
CA LEU A 232 -25.43 -13.25 -12.59
C LEU A 232 -25.48 -13.00 -14.11
N ARG A 233 -26.66 -12.61 -14.60
CA ARG A 233 -26.92 -12.38 -16.03
C ARG A 233 -26.24 -11.17 -16.63
N SER A 234 -25.76 -10.24 -15.81
CA SER A 234 -24.85 -9.19 -16.32
C SER A 234 -23.56 -9.80 -16.87
N GLY A 235 -23.15 -10.96 -16.34
CA GLY A 235 -21.86 -11.59 -16.57
C GLY A 235 -20.68 -10.67 -16.24
N ARG A 236 -20.91 -9.59 -15.48
CA ARG A 236 -19.89 -8.65 -15.03
C ARG A 236 -19.20 -9.12 -13.75
N ALA A 237 -19.77 -10.07 -13.03
CA ALA A 237 -19.15 -10.71 -11.86
C ALA A 237 -18.99 -12.22 -12.11
N PHE A 238 -18.43 -12.57 -13.28
CA PHE A 238 -18.17 -13.96 -13.70
C PHE A 238 -19.45 -14.72 -14.11
N THR A 239 -19.28 -15.92 -14.66
CA THR A 239 -20.38 -16.65 -15.33
C THR A 239 -21.03 -17.73 -14.48
N GLY A 240 -20.34 -18.23 -13.46
CA GLY A 240 -20.79 -19.36 -12.66
C GLY A 240 -20.60 -20.73 -13.33
N LEU A 241 -19.87 -20.81 -14.46
CA LEU A 241 -19.68 -22.07 -15.21
C LEU A 241 -18.67 -23.03 -14.55
N ASN A 242 -17.71 -22.53 -13.78
CA ASN A 242 -16.71 -23.34 -13.09
C ASN A 242 -16.20 -22.64 -11.82
N ALA A 243 -15.47 -23.36 -10.96
CA ALA A 243 -15.01 -22.85 -9.67
C ALA A 243 -14.11 -21.60 -9.78
N SER A 244 -13.29 -21.49 -10.82
CA SER A 244 -12.43 -20.30 -11.03
C SER A 244 -13.17 -19.10 -11.64
N ASP A 245 -14.34 -19.31 -12.22
CA ASP A 245 -15.19 -18.28 -12.84
C ASP A 245 -16.57 -18.27 -12.14
N ALA A 246 -16.57 -18.56 -10.84
CA ALA A 246 -17.75 -18.62 -10.01
C ALA A 246 -18.36 -17.22 -9.85
N TRP A 247 -19.69 -17.10 -9.82
CA TRP A 247 -20.36 -15.81 -9.70
C TRP A 247 -20.01 -15.12 -8.37
N ASP A 248 -19.32 -13.99 -8.45
CA ASP A 248 -18.93 -13.22 -7.28
C ASP A 248 -20.01 -12.19 -6.93
N TYR A 249 -21.07 -12.65 -6.28
CA TYR A 249 -22.26 -11.82 -6.04
C TYR A 249 -22.06 -10.75 -4.94
N PHE A 250 -21.17 -11.01 -3.97
CA PHE A 250 -21.01 -10.20 -2.75
C PHE A 250 -19.71 -9.38 -2.74
N HIS A 251 -18.58 -10.01 -3.07
CA HIS A 251 -17.23 -9.45 -3.05
C HIS A 251 -16.86 -8.75 -1.73
N ILE A 252 -16.52 -9.56 -0.72
CA ILE A 252 -16.11 -9.10 0.60
C ILE A 252 -14.73 -8.42 0.54
N ASN A 253 -14.62 -7.17 0.98
CA ASN A 253 -13.37 -6.41 0.89
C ASN A 253 -12.90 -5.73 2.18
N SER A 254 -13.65 -5.88 3.26
CA SER A 254 -13.22 -5.52 4.60
C SER A 254 -14.04 -6.23 5.66
N VAL A 255 -13.37 -6.49 6.78
CA VAL A 255 -13.92 -7.08 8.00
C VAL A 255 -13.34 -6.31 9.18
N ASP A 256 -14.20 -5.82 10.05
CA ASP A 256 -13.82 -5.24 11.33
C ASP A 256 -14.59 -5.89 12.48
N LYS A 257 -14.12 -5.72 13.71
CA LYS A 257 -14.77 -6.26 14.91
C LYS A 257 -14.85 -5.21 16.01
N ASN A 258 -16.01 -5.06 16.63
CA ASN A 258 -16.22 -4.15 17.77
C ASN A 258 -15.92 -4.85 19.11
N ASP A 259 -16.00 -4.09 20.20
CA ASP A 259 -15.74 -4.58 21.56
C ASP A 259 -16.80 -5.59 22.04
N GLU A 260 -18.03 -5.53 21.51
CA GLU A 260 -19.08 -6.53 21.77
C GLU A 260 -18.79 -7.88 21.10
N GLY A 261 -17.85 -7.90 20.16
CA GLY A 261 -17.42 -9.07 19.40
C GLY A 261 -18.19 -9.31 18.10
N ASP A 262 -19.03 -8.39 17.68
CA ASP A 262 -19.75 -8.39 16.40
C ASP A 262 -18.85 -7.88 15.26
N TYR A 263 -19.17 -8.30 14.03
CA TYR A 263 -18.35 -8.03 12.85
C TYR A 263 -19.02 -7.03 11.92
N LEU A 264 -18.26 -6.08 11.38
CA LEU A 264 -18.68 -5.19 10.29
C LEU A 264 -18.07 -5.68 8.98
N ILE A 265 -18.93 -5.95 7.99
CA ILE A 265 -18.57 -6.52 6.70
C ILE A 265 -18.96 -5.56 5.59
N SER A 266 -18.03 -5.31 4.67
CA SER A 266 -18.35 -4.57 3.44
C SER A 266 -18.56 -5.54 2.27
N GLY A 267 -19.75 -5.49 1.67
CA GLY A 267 -20.08 -6.17 0.43
C GLY A 267 -20.00 -5.21 -0.76
N ARG A 268 -18.88 -5.25 -1.50
CA ARG A 268 -18.63 -4.33 -2.61
C ARG A 268 -19.69 -4.45 -3.70
N HIS A 269 -20.05 -5.68 -4.08
CA HIS A 269 -21.00 -5.95 -5.15
C HIS A 269 -22.46 -5.79 -4.71
N MET A 270 -22.67 -5.64 -3.41
CA MET A 270 -23.97 -5.33 -2.82
C MET A 270 -24.21 -3.83 -2.63
N SER A 271 -23.15 -3.01 -2.74
CA SER A 271 -23.15 -1.59 -2.34
C SER A 271 -23.77 -1.40 -0.94
N ALA A 272 -23.38 -2.28 0.00
CA ALA A 272 -23.95 -2.34 1.34
C ALA A 272 -22.93 -2.78 2.39
N LEU A 273 -23.15 -2.30 3.61
CA LEU A 273 -22.44 -2.68 4.82
C LEU A 273 -23.35 -3.52 5.73
N TYR A 274 -22.78 -4.50 6.40
CA TYR A 274 -23.53 -5.47 7.21
C TYR A 274 -22.86 -5.60 8.58
N LYS A 275 -23.66 -5.56 9.66
CA LYS A 275 -23.18 -5.97 10.98
C LYS A 275 -23.70 -7.35 11.31
N ILE A 276 -22.79 -8.25 11.67
CA ILE A 276 -23.05 -9.67 11.94
C ILE A 276 -22.76 -9.95 13.40
N SER A 277 -23.67 -10.64 14.08
CA SER A 277 -23.45 -10.98 15.48
C SER A 277 -22.31 -11.98 15.62
N GLY A 278 -21.32 -11.67 16.47
CA GLY A 278 -20.23 -12.61 16.75
C GLY A 278 -20.64 -13.80 17.61
N LYS A 279 -21.84 -13.77 18.18
CA LYS A 279 -22.38 -14.86 19.01
C LYS A 279 -23.20 -15.86 18.20
N THR A 280 -24.00 -15.37 17.26
CA THR A 280 -24.96 -16.19 16.52
C THR A 280 -24.65 -16.33 15.04
N GLY A 281 -23.78 -15.47 14.48
CA GLY A 281 -23.56 -15.36 13.04
C GLY A 281 -24.72 -14.70 12.28
N GLY A 282 -25.75 -14.23 12.97
CA GLY A 282 -26.92 -13.62 12.34
C GLY A 282 -26.72 -12.14 11.98
N LEU A 283 -27.42 -11.68 10.94
CA LEU A 283 -27.49 -10.28 10.56
C LEU A 283 -28.13 -9.43 11.68
N LEU A 284 -27.44 -8.38 12.11
CA LEU A 284 -27.94 -7.41 13.08
C LEU A 284 -28.55 -6.19 12.36
N TRP A 285 -27.82 -5.62 11.38
CA TRP A 285 -28.31 -4.52 10.56
C TRP A 285 -27.61 -4.49 9.20
N GLN A 286 -28.23 -3.81 8.24
CA GLN A 286 -27.67 -3.53 6.91
C GLN A 286 -27.79 -2.03 6.60
N LEU A 287 -26.73 -1.41 6.11
CA LEU A 287 -26.74 -0.04 5.59
C LEU A 287 -26.48 -0.07 4.07
N GLY A 288 -27.33 0.56 3.28
CA GLY A 288 -27.25 0.53 1.82
C GLY A 288 -27.80 -0.78 1.21
N GLY A 289 -27.61 -0.96 -0.09
CA GLY A 289 -28.19 -2.07 -0.87
C GLY A 289 -29.73 -2.09 -0.88
N GLY A 290 -30.31 -3.24 -1.23
CA GLY A 290 -31.76 -3.40 -1.38
C GLY A 290 -32.55 -3.49 -0.06
N ASN A 291 -31.89 -3.79 1.06
CA ASN A 291 -32.52 -4.08 2.36
C ASN A 291 -31.94 -3.25 3.52
N THR A 292 -31.65 -1.98 3.29
CA THR A 292 -31.19 -1.10 4.36
C THR A 292 -32.17 -1.08 5.54
N THR A 293 -31.65 -1.20 6.76
CA THR A 293 -32.41 -1.07 8.01
C THR A 293 -32.50 0.39 8.48
N PHE A 294 -31.81 1.30 7.80
CA PHE A 294 -31.75 2.71 8.16
C PHE A 294 -32.37 3.60 7.08
N VAL A 295 -33.08 4.63 7.50
CA VAL A 295 -33.41 5.80 6.67
C VAL A 295 -32.19 6.73 6.65
N HIS A 296 -31.66 7.02 5.46
CA HIS A 296 -30.44 7.81 5.30
C HIS A 296 -30.55 8.82 4.16
N ASN A 297 -29.74 9.90 4.22
CA ASN A 297 -29.77 11.02 3.27
C ASN A 297 -28.56 11.06 2.32
N PHE A 298 -27.69 10.07 2.37
CA PHE A 298 -26.51 9.95 1.52
C PHE A 298 -26.56 8.64 0.72
N ASN A 299 -25.98 8.64 -0.48
CA ASN A 299 -25.79 7.42 -1.27
C ASN A 299 -24.31 7.09 -1.34
N PHE A 300 -24.00 5.80 -1.44
CA PHE A 300 -22.66 5.27 -1.63
C PHE A 300 -22.75 3.93 -2.38
N GLY A 301 -21.62 3.45 -2.88
CA GLY A 301 -21.57 2.08 -3.40
C GLY A 301 -20.19 1.67 -3.85
N TYR A 302 -20.03 0.36 -4.08
CA TYR A 302 -18.75 -0.28 -4.36
C TYR A 302 -17.66 0.02 -3.33
N GLN A 303 -18.08 0.34 -2.10
CA GLN A 303 -17.25 0.85 -1.02
C GLN A 303 -16.21 -0.16 -0.51
N HIS A 304 -15.15 0.35 0.11
CA HIS A 304 -14.07 -0.40 0.75
C HIS A 304 -13.84 0.06 2.19
N ASP A 305 -13.09 -0.76 2.93
CA ASP A 305 -12.52 -0.44 4.25
C ASP A 305 -13.55 0.13 5.25
N ALA A 306 -14.63 -0.61 5.49
CA ALA A 306 -15.59 -0.25 6.51
C ALA A 306 -15.02 -0.54 7.90
N ARG A 307 -14.99 0.48 8.78
CA ARG A 307 -14.38 0.40 10.11
C ARG A 307 -15.31 0.94 11.19
N PHE A 308 -15.35 0.27 12.34
CA PHE A 308 -15.94 0.84 13.55
C PHE A 308 -15.02 1.96 14.06
N LEU A 309 -15.61 3.10 14.46
CA LEU A 309 -14.86 4.19 15.09
C LEU A 309 -15.19 4.31 16.57
N ASN A 310 -16.47 4.45 16.91
CA ASN A 310 -16.93 4.54 18.29
C ASN A 310 -18.41 4.19 18.40
N GLN A 311 -18.84 4.01 19.64
CA GLN A 311 -20.23 3.82 20.00
C GLN A 311 -20.57 4.71 21.20
N SER A 312 -21.82 5.19 21.28
CA SER A 312 -22.33 5.86 22.47
C SER A 312 -22.34 4.92 23.66
N ALA A 313 -22.24 5.47 24.87
CA ALA A 313 -22.16 4.67 26.11
C ALA A 313 -23.38 3.76 26.35
N ASP A 314 -24.53 4.09 25.75
CA ASP A 314 -25.76 3.29 25.81
C ASP A 314 -25.93 2.34 24.61
N GLY A 315 -24.98 2.31 23.68
CA GLY A 315 -24.99 1.44 22.50
C GLY A 315 -25.96 1.85 21.39
N THR A 316 -26.65 2.99 21.54
CA THR A 316 -27.72 3.39 20.61
C THR A 316 -27.21 4.08 19.35
N VAL A 317 -26.05 4.73 19.42
CA VAL A 317 -25.42 5.41 18.29
C VAL A 317 -24.07 4.77 18.01
N GLU A 318 -23.85 4.37 16.76
CA GLU A 318 -22.59 3.81 16.28
C GLU A 318 -22.02 4.70 15.17
N THR A 319 -20.75 5.04 15.27
CA THR A 319 -20.04 5.81 14.23
C THR A 319 -19.10 4.88 13.47
N ILE A 320 -19.20 4.89 12.14
CA ILE A 320 -18.34 4.10 11.25
C ILE A 320 -17.69 4.98 10.19
N SER A 321 -16.53 4.56 9.70
CA SER A 321 -15.92 5.11 8.48
C SER A 321 -15.92 4.09 7.36
N PHE A 322 -15.88 4.57 6.12
CA PHE A 322 -15.63 3.76 4.94
C PHE A 322 -15.15 4.62 3.77
N PHE A 323 -14.54 3.96 2.79
CA PHE A 323 -14.15 4.57 1.52
C PHE A 323 -15.23 4.32 0.47
N ASP A 324 -15.94 5.36 0.07
CA ASP A 324 -16.97 5.33 -0.97
C ASP A 324 -16.32 5.50 -2.34
N ASN A 325 -16.03 4.38 -3.00
CA ASN A 325 -15.50 4.38 -4.36
C ASN A 325 -16.45 5.07 -5.33
N SER A 326 -17.77 4.89 -5.15
CA SER A 326 -18.82 5.46 -6.00
C SER A 326 -18.69 5.12 -7.49
N ALA A 327 -17.83 4.17 -7.83
CA ALA A 327 -17.52 3.80 -9.20
C ALA A 327 -17.09 2.33 -9.27
N ARG A 328 -17.29 1.72 -10.44
CA ARG A 328 -16.85 0.36 -10.72
C ARG A 328 -16.24 0.26 -12.11
N SER A 329 -15.03 -0.28 -12.22
CA SER A 329 -14.44 -0.65 -13.50
C SER A 329 -15.04 -1.96 -14.05
N ASP A 330 -15.51 -1.94 -15.30
CA ASP A 330 -15.91 -3.12 -16.10
C ASP A 330 -14.92 -3.32 -17.27
N ARG A 331 -13.62 -3.19 -16.95
CA ARG A 331 -12.52 -3.17 -17.93
C ARG A 331 -12.45 -4.42 -18.80
N GLN A 332 -13.03 -5.53 -18.38
CA GLN A 332 -12.88 -6.83 -19.05
C GLN A 332 -13.93 -7.12 -20.12
N ARG A 333 -15.09 -6.43 -20.13
CA ARG A 333 -16.15 -6.70 -21.12
C ARG A 333 -16.59 -5.51 -21.94
N THR A 334 -16.67 -4.32 -21.35
CA THR A 334 -17.20 -3.14 -22.07
C THR A 334 -16.25 -1.94 -22.10
N GLY A 335 -15.15 -1.99 -21.32
CA GLY A 335 -14.23 -0.86 -21.18
C GLY A 335 -14.85 0.34 -20.44
N GLY A 336 -16.04 0.19 -19.86
CA GLY A 336 -16.77 1.24 -19.16
C GLY A 336 -16.47 1.29 -17.66
N VAL A 337 -16.81 2.43 -17.07
CA VAL A 337 -16.88 2.61 -15.61
C VAL A 337 -18.30 3.03 -15.26
N ASP A 338 -18.95 2.28 -14.37
CA ASP A 338 -20.27 2.63 -13.84
C ASP A 338 -20.08 3.59 -12.66
N TYR A 339 -20.53 4.84 -12.78
CA TYR A 339 -20.41 5.85 -11.72
C TYR A 339 -21.76 6.07 -11.02
N LEU A 340 -21.76 5.99 -9.68
CA LEU A 340 -22.82 6.53 -8.83
C LEU A 340 -22.60 8.03 -8.59
N HIS A 341 -21.33 8.42 -8.41
CA HIS A 341 -20.89 9.81 -8.28
C HIS A 341 -19.61 10.03 -9.11
N PRO A 342 -19.31 11.27 -9.55
CA PRO A 342 -18.19 11.53 -10.45
C PRO A 342 -16.80 11.32 -9.83
N HIS A 343 -16.72 11.29 -8.50
CA HIS A 343 -15.47 11.17 -7.74
C HIS A 343 -15.67 10.31 -6.49
N SER A 344 -14.59 9.67 -6.03
CA SER A 344 -14.59 8.85 -4.82
C SER A 344 -14.47 9.72 -3.57
N ARG A 345 -14.81 9.19 -2.40
CA ARG A 345 -14.85 9.96 -1.13
C ARG A 345 -14.50 9.07 0.06
N ALA A 346 -13.86 9.62 1.08
CA ALA A 346 -13.87 9.00 2.41
C ALA A 346 -15.04 9.57 3.21
N ARG A 347 -15.70 8.73 4.02
CA ARG A 347 -16.92 9.11 4.75
C ARG A 347 -16.86 8.65 6.19
N ILE A 348 -17.45 9.46 7.06
CA ILE A 348 -17.81 9.11 8.43
C ILE A 348 -19.31 9.31 8.58
N VAL A 349 -20.00 8.28 9.07
CA VAL A 349 -21.45 8.29 9.24
C VAL A 349 -21.82 7.81 10.63
N GLN A 350 -22.98 8.25 11.11
CA GLN A 350 -23.56 7.83 12.38
C GLN A 350 -24.84 7.06 12.12
N LEU A 351 -24.97 5.93 12.81
CA LEU A 351 -26.11 5.03 12.80
C LEU A 351 -26.82 5.13 14.15
N ASN A 352 -28.08 5.54 14.14
CA ASN A 352 -28.92 5.56 15.33
C ASN A 352 -29.86 4.34 15.27
N HIS A 353 -29.62 3.38 16.15
CA HIS A 353 -30.35 2.11 16.22
C HIS A 353 -31.73 2.24 16.86
N THR A 354 -31.99 3.32 17.61
CA THR A 354 -33.31 3.60 18.21
C THR A 354 -34.26 4.16 17.17
N ASP A 355 -33.80 5.14 16.41
CA ASP A 355 -34.62 5.84 15.41
C ASP A 355 -34.60 5.14 14.04
N GLY A 356 -33.68 4.19 13.84
CA GLY A 356 -33.48 3.53 12.54
C GLY A 356 -33.02 4.53 11.48
N THR A 357 -32.15 5.47 11.83
CA THR A 357 -31.64 6.51 10.93
C THR A 357 -30.12 6.44 10.78
N ALA A 358 -29.62 6.83 9.61
CA ALA A 358 -28.20 7.06 9.41
C ALA A 358 -27.97 8.45 8.82
N ILE A 359 -26.98 9.15 9.35
CA ILE A 359 -26.60 10.49 8.89
C ILE A 359 -25.14 10.55 8.50
N GLU A 360 -24.85 11.34 7.48
CA GLU A 360 -23.49 11.71 7.13
C GLU A 360 -22.96 12.72 8.16
N VAL A 361 -21.84 12.39 8.82
CA VAL A 361 -21.16 13.28 9.78
C VAL A 361 -20.14 14.14 9.05
N GLN A 362 -19.32 13.51 8.21
CA GLN A 362 -18.27 14.18 7.46
C GLN A 362 -17.94 13.42 6.17
N THR A 363 -17.64 14.17 5.11
CA THR A 363 -17.19 13.66 3.81
C THR A 363 -15.91 14.36 3.38
N PHE A 364 -14.91 13.57 3.04
CA PHE A 364 -13.61 14.03 2.56
C PHE A 364 -13.53 13.80 1.06
N ASN A 365 -13.55 14.90 0.30
CA ASN A 365 -13.43 14.86 -1.15
C ASN A 365 -11.96 14.98 -1.56
N PRO A 366 -11.50 14.28 -2.61
CA PRO A 366 -10.15 14.41 -3.11
C PRO A 366 -9.91 15.86 -3.60
N PRO A 367 -8.71 16.43 -3.38
CA PRO A 367 -8.43 17.83 -3.74
C PRO A 367 -8.67 18.15 -5.22
N ASP A 368 -8.48 17.18 -6.10
CA ASP A 368 -8.63 17.28 -7.55
C ASP A 368 -9.82 16.48 -8.09
N LEU A 369 -10.73 16.05 -7.21
CA LEU A 369 -11.93 15.27 -7.55
C LEU A 369 -11.61 13.98 -8.32
N LEU A 370 -10.47 13.33 -8.05
CA LEU A 370 -10.14 12.03 -8.63
C LEU A 370 -11.21 10.95 -8.33
N SER A 371 -11.23 9.92 -9.17
CA SER A 371 -12.08 8.74 -8.97
C SER A 371 -11.23 7.48 -8.89
N ALA A 372 -11.51 6.66 -7.88
CA ALA A 372 -10.89 5.38 -7.60
C ALA A 372 -11.95 4.26 -7.68
N PRO A 373 -12.16 3.62 -8.85
CA PRO A 373 -13.19 2.59 -9.02
C PRO A 373 -13.00 1.29 -8.22
N SER A 374 -11.85 1.13 -7.56
CA SER A 374 -11.57 0.00 -6.67
C SER A 374 -10.54 0.39 -5.62
N GLN A 375 -10.50 -0.39 -4.54
CA GLN A 375 -9.52 -0.28 -3.45
C GLN A 375 -9.67 1.04 -2.68
N GLY A 376 -8.67 1.40 -1.87
CA GLY A 376 -8.67 2.61 -1.06
C GLY A 376 -9.20 2.39 0.35
N ASN A 377 -8.87 3.32 1.23
CA ASN A 377 -9.28 3.30 2.63
C ASN A 377 -9.32 4.70 3.25
N ALA A 378 -9.98 4.79 4.40
CA ALA A 378 -10.01 5.97 5.25
C ALA A 378 -9.56 5.59 6.66
N GLN A 379 -8.44 6.16 7.11
CA GLN A 379 -7.92 5.99 8.47
C GLN A 379 -8.16 7.27 9.26
N VAL A 380 -9.00 7.18 10.29
CA VAL A 380 -9.14 8.26 11.28
C VAL A 380 -7.96 8.18 12.25
N LEU A 381 -7.24 9.29 12.42
CA LEU A 381 -6.02 9.39 13.21
C LEU A 381 -6.31 9.90 14.62
N GLU A 382 -5.38 9.69 15.56
CA GLU A 382 -5.56 10.06 16.97
C GLU A 382 -5.78 11.56 17.19
N ASN A 383 -5.20 12.41 16.34
CA ASN A 383 -5.38 13.87 16.39
C ASN A 383 -6.72 14.33 15.74
N GLY A 384 -7.54 13.40 15.25
CA GLY A 384 -8.81 13.69 14.58
C GLY A 384 -8.68 13.95 13.07
N ASN A 385 -7.46 13.98 12.52
CA ASN A 385 -7.26 14.03 11.07
C ASN A 385 -7.72 12.72 10.41
N VAL A 386 -7.87 12.75 9.10
CA VAL A 386 -8.20 11.57 8.29
C VAL A 386 -7.18 11.40 7.18
N PHE A 387 -6.49 10.25 7.19
CA PHE A 387 -5.60 9.84 6.11
C PHE A 387 -6.37 8.95 5.14
N VAL A 388 -6.39 9.34 3.86
CA VAL A 388 -7.12 8.67 2.79
C VAL A 388 -6.14 8.17 1.76
N ASN A 389 -6.26 6.89 1.41
CA ASN A 389 -5.63 6.32 0.22
C ASN A 389 -6.69 6.18 -0.88
N TRP A 390 -6.35 6.67 -2.07
CA TRP A 390 -7.22 6.71 -3.23
C TRP A 390 -7.07 5.49 -4.16
N GLY A 391 -6.72 4.33 -3.61
CA GLY A 391 -6.76 3.02 -4.24
C GLY A 391 -6.16 2.98 -5.65
N GLN A 392 -7.01 2.59 -6.59
CA GLN A 392 -6.70 2.52 -8.02
C GLN A 392 -6.23 3.86 -8.64
N ALA A 393 -6.58 5.00 -8.05
CA ALA A 393 -6.15 6.31 -8.54
C ALA A 393 -4.71 6.66 -8.14
N GLY A 394 -4.08 5.87 -7.26
CA GLY A 394 -2.66 6.01 -6.99
C GLY A 394 -2.29 7.31 -6.27
N ALA A 395 -3.06 7.69 -5.26
CA ALA A 395 -2.78 8.87 -4.47
C ALA A 395 -3.07 8.66 -2.98
N VAL A 396 -2.53 9.54 -2.15
CA VAL A 396 -2.85 9.66 -0.72
C VAL A 396 -3.16 11.12 -0.37
N THR A 397 -3.95 11.34 0.68
CA THR A 397 -4.27 12.68 1.20
C THR A 397 -4.46 12.62 2.70
N GLU A 398 -3.93 13.60 3.42
CA GLU A 398 -4.34 13.84 4.80
C GLU A 398 -5.23 15.07 4.87
N PHE A 399 -6.32 14.94 5.61
CA PHE A 399 -7.28 16.00 5.87
C PHE A 399 -7.31 16.32 7.36
N THR A 400 -7.49 17.59 7.70
CA THR A 400 -8.00 17.99 9.01
C THR A 400 -9.43 17.47 9.21
N ALA A 401 -9.89 17.40 10.46
CA ALA A 401 -11.23 16.88 10.80
C ALA A 401 -12.40 17.59 10.07
N ASP A 402 -12.22 18.86 9.67
CA ASP A 402 -13.20 19.65 8.93
C ASP A 402 -13.21 19.38 7.42
N GLY A 403 -12.27 18.57 6.91
CA GLY A 403 -12.18 18.18 5.51
C GLY A 403 -11.18 19.00 4.68
N SER A 404 -10.36 19.85 5.29
CA SER A 404 -9.33 20.61 4.56
C SER A 404 -8.10 19.74 4.26
N PRO A 405 -7.65 19.62 2.99
CA PRO A 405 -6.45 18.84 2.67
C PRO A 405 -5.19 19.58 3.12
N ILE A 406 -4.35 18.89 3.90
CA ILE A 406 -3.10 19.40 4.47
C ILE A 406 -1.86 18.63 3.99
N PHE A 407 -2.06 17.57 3.22
CA PHE A 407 -1.03 16.86 2.46
C PHE A 407 -1.70 16.09 1.32
N HIS A 408 -1.11 16.08 0.13
CA HIS A 408 -1.57 15.27 -0.99
C HIS A 408 -0.42 14.90 -1.92
N ALA A 409 -0.36 13.61 -2.27
CA ALA A 409 0.64 13.10 -3.19
C ALA A 409 0.09 11.98 -4.07
N TYR A 410 0.52 11.94 -5.33
CA TYR A 410 0.42 10.76 -6.18
C TYR A 410 1.61 9.82 -5.91
N LEU A 411 1.39 8.52 -6.07
CA LEU A 411 2.34 7.49 -5.63
C LEU A 411 3.61 7.42 -6.47
N ASP A 412 3.63 7.94 -7.68
CA ASP A 412 4.86 8.00 -8.47
C ASP A 412 4.86 9.23 -9.38
N SER A 413 5.96 9.47 -10.10
CA SER A 413 6.18 10.68 -10.90
C SER A 413 6.61 10.38 -12.34
N GLY A 414 6.53 11.39 -13.21
CA GLY A 414 6.91 11.26 -14.62
C GLY A 414 6.10 10.21 -15.37
N ILE A 415 6.76 9.43 -16.23
CA ILE A 415 6.11 8.40 -17.06
C ILE A 415 5.67 7.18 -16.24
N LEU A 416 6.29 6.94 -15.07
CA LEU A 416 5.99 5.82 -14.19
C LEU A 416 4.77 6.08 -13.29
N ALA A 417 4.38 7.36 -13.11
CA ALA A 417 3.15 7.76 -12.42
C ALA A 417 1.89 7.10 -12.99
N LEU A 418 1.87 6.86 -14.31
CA LEU A 418 0.70 6.31 -14.98
C LEU A 418 0.43 4.90 -14.48
N GLY A 419 -0.69 4.74 -13.77
CA GLY A 419 -1.14 3.45 -13.29
C GLY A 419 -0.47 2.99 -12.00
N ALA A 420 0.35 3.79 -11.32
CA ALA A 420 0.80 3.44 -9.97
C ALA A 420 -0.40 3.34 -9.01
N GLN A 421 -0.44 2.28 -8.20
CA GLN A 421 -1.55 2.01 -7.30
C GLN A 421 -1.04 1.59 -5.92
N SER A 422 -1.91 1.74 -4.94
CA SER A 422 -1.73 1.06 -3.66
C SER A 422 -3.09 0.62 -3.14
N TYR A 423 -3.18 -0.62 -2.68
CA TYR A 423 -4.46 -1.20 -2.29
C TYR A 423 -5.09 -0.48 -1.10
N ARG A 424 -4.26 -0.20 -0.10
CA ARG A 424 -4.53 0.64 1.06
C ARG A 424 -3.25 1.36 1.45
N GLY A 425 -3.40 2.49 2.12
CA GLY A 425 -2.28 3.26 2.65
C GLY A 425 -2.65 3.86 3.99
N PHE A 426 -1.62 4.04 4.82
CA PHE A 426 -1.82 4.39 6.21
C PHE A 426 -0.76 5.36 6.71
N ARG A 427 -1.00 5.93 7.88
CA ARG A 427 -0.07 6.77 8.62
C ARG A 427 0.14 6.22 10.02
N TYR A 428 1.39 6.03 10.39
CA TYR A 428 1.79 5.55 11.72
C TYR A 428 3.16 6.09 12.12
N GLU A 429 3.37 6.30 13.41
CA GLU A 429 4.72 6.39 13.95
C GLU A 429 5.41 5.02 13.84
N TRP A 430 6.70 5.04 13.55
CA TRP A 430 7.49 3.82 13.43
C TRP A 430 8.90 4.05 13.88
N ASP A 431 9.42 3.07 14.60
CA ASP A 431 10.75 3.10 15.17
C ASP A 431 11.48 1.87 14.66
N GLY A 432 12.37 2.05 13.69
CA GLY A 432 13.04 1.00 12.94
C GLY A 432 14.53 0.95 13.24
N TYR A 433 15.00 -0.24 13.62
CA TYR A 433 16.41 -0.56 13.90
C TYR A 433 16.82 -1.79 13.06
N PRO A 434 17.05 -1.59 11.74
CA PRO A 434 17.35 -2.68 10.83
C PRO A 434 18.65 -3.41 11.20
N ARG A 435 18.68 -4.72 10.93
CA ARG A 435 19.88 -5.55 11.17
C ARG A 435 20.82 -5.65 9.98
N GLU A 436 20.39 -5.19 8.80
CA GLU A 436 21.29 -5.15 7.65
C GLU A 436 22.47 -4.22 7.95
N THR A 437 23.66 -4.59 7.47
CA THR A 437 24.80 -3.65 7.46
C THR A 437 24.44 -2.49 6.53
N PRO A 438 24.64 -1.22 6.95
CA PRO A 438 24.38 -0.10 6.04
C PRO A 438 25.23 -0.19 4.79
N ALA A 439 24.64 0.14 3.64
CA ALA A 439 25.32 0.09 2.36
C ALA A 439 26.17 1.35 2.18
N LEU A 440 27.45 1.17 1.82
CA LEU A 440 28.39 2.25 1.55
C LEU A 440 29.05 2.02 0.19
N VAL A 441 29.02 3.04 -0.67
CA VAL A 441 29.82 3.08 -1.90
C VAL A 441 30.68 4.34 -1.91
N VAL A 442 31.92 4.21 -2.39
CA VAL A 442 32.84 5.34 -2.50
C VAL A 442 33.41 5.41 -3.89
N ILE A 443 33.19 6.54 -4.55
CA ILE A 443 33.54 6.77 -5.94
C ILE A 443 34.51 7.94 -6.01
N GLN A 444 35.63 7.76 -6.70
CA GLN A 444 36.59 8.81 -6.97
C GLN A 444 36.49 9.24 -8.43
N ASP A 445 36.39 10.55 -8.66
CA ASP A 445 36.48 11.19 -9.97
C ASP A 445 37.49 12.33 -9.92
N GLY A 446 38.59 12.20 -10.67
CA GLY A 446 39.75 13.07 -10.55
C GLY A 446 40.28 13.15 -9.10
N ASP A 447 40.31 14.37 -8.56
CA ASP A 447 40.78 14.68 -7.21
C ASP A 447 39.67 14.67 -6.14
N GLN A 448 38.43 14.39 -6.54
CA GLN A 448 37.28 14.33 -5.65
C GLN A 448 36.88 12.89 -5.36
N THR A 449 36.54 12.62 -4.11
CA THR A 449 35.97 11.34 -3.66
C THR A 449 34.62 11.62 -3.01
N ALA A 450 33.60 10.90 -3.46
CA ALA A 450 32.26 10.96 -2.91
C ALA A 450 31.91 9.62 -2.24
N ALA A 451 31.54 9.65 -0.97
CA ALA A 451 31.01 8.52 -0.24
C ALA A 451 29.49 8.67 -0.13
N TYR A 452 28.76 7.61 -0.46
CA TYR A 452 27.29 7.54 -0.37
C TYR A 452 26.91 6.40 0.56
N VAL A 453 26.05 6.67 1.54
CA VAL A 453 25.63 5.71 2.56
C VAL A 453 24.12 5.70 2.73
N SER A 454 23.52 4.52 2.87
CA SER A 454 22.10 4.34 3.20
C SER A 454 21.89 3.14 4.12
N TRP A 455 20.80 3.16 4.88
CA TRP A 455 20.43 2.09 5.81
C TRP A 455 18.92 1.87 5.78
N ASN A 456 18.49 0.76 5.16
CA ASN A 456 17.08 0.54 4.81
C ASN A 456 16.24 0.31 6.07
N GLY A 457 15.42 1.28 6.43
CA GLY A 457 14.48 1.22 7.55
C GLY A 457 14.98 1.82 8.86
N ASP A 458 16.20 2.36 8.91
CA ASP A 458 16.66 3.01 10.13
C ASP A 458 15.94 4.34 10.34
N THR A 459 15.46 4.59 11.55
CA THR A 459 14.83 5.87 11.96
C THR A 459 15.63 6.64 13.00
N HIS A 460 16.77 6.12 13.47
CA HIS A 460 17.52 6.70 14.59
C HIS A 460 18.78 7.48 14.19
N THR A 461 19.37 7.19 13.02
CA THR A 461 20.60 7.90 12.60
C THR A 461 20.31 9.37 12.39
N HIS A 462 20.98 10.21 13.16
CA HIS A 462 20.95 11.67 13.05
C HIS A 462 22.07 12.18 12.13
N SER A 463 23.26 11.61 12.19
CA SER A 463 24.37 11.96 11.31
C SER A 463 25.23 10.75 10.92
N TRP A 464 25.93 10.86 9.79
CA TRP A 464 26.92 9.91 9.33
C TRP A 464 28.31 10.51 9.44
N ARG A 465 29.19 9.86 10.21
CA ARG A 465 30.60 10.24 10.33
C ARG A 465 31.47 9.32 9.51
N PHE A 466 32.27 9.88 8.61
CA PHE A 466 33.08 9.14 7.65
C PHE A 466 34.56 9.11 8.06
N TYR A 467 35.21 7.99 7.78
CA TYR A 467 36.61 7.77 8.09
C TYR A 467 37.32 7.12 6.90
N THR A 468 38.60 7.47 6.72
CA THR A 468 39.52 6.70 5.89
C THR A 468 40.36 5.79 6.77
N ARG A 469 40.56 4.56 6.31
CA ARG A 469 41.43 3.56 6.92
C ARG A 469 42.59 3.28 5.97
N CYS A 470 43.79 3.44 6.50
CA CYS A 470 45.00 3.48 5.71
C CYS A 470 46.03 2.51 6.25
N ARG A 471 46.47 1.61 5.37
CA ARG A 471 47.55 0.67 5.67
C ARG A 471 48.87 1.31 5.25
N SER A 472 49.81 1.39 6.18
CA SER A 472 51.20 1.75 5.88
C SER A 472 52.11 0.63 6.32
N VAL A 473 52.96 0.15 5.42
CA VAL A 473 54.03 -0.81 5.73
C VAL A 473 55.27 -0.01 6.12
N SER A 474 55.75 -0.14 7.36
CA SER A 474 56.99 0.50 7.80
C SER A 474 58.19 -0.44 7.64
N TRP A 475 59.39 0.13 7.62
CA TRP A 475 60.66 -0.61 7.64
C TRP A 475 60.65 -1.67 8.76
N GLY A 476 60.71 -2.95 8.38
CA GLY A 476 60.62 -4.10 9.30
C GLY A 476 59.39 -5.01 9.13
N ASN A 477 58.60 -4.87 8.07
CA ASN A 477 57.38 -5.67 7.80
C ASN A 477 56.26 -5.55 8.86
N SER A 478 56.32 -4.54 9.73
CA SER A 478 55.20 -4.25 10.64
C SER A 478 54.16 -3.39 9.92
N GLU A 479 52.93 -3.89 9.85
CA GLU A 479 51.81 -3.13 9.31
C GLU A 479 51.22 -2.20 10.36
N ARG A 480 51.04 -0.93 9.98
CA ARG A 480 50.29 0.04 10.78
C ARG A 480 49.03 0.44 10.03
N VAL A 481 47.89 0.31 10.72
CA VAL A 481 46.60 0.80 10.27
C VAL A 481 46.34 2.12 10.98
N ARG A 482 46.05 3.18 10.23
CA ARG A 482 45.61 4.47 10.78
C ARG A 482 44.23 4.81 10.26
N THR A 483 43.40 5.36 11.13
CA THR A 483 42.07 5.87 10.79
C THR A 483 42.06 7.39 10.91
N TYR A 484 41.46 8.07 9.94
CA TYR A 484 41.29 9.52 9.95
C TYR A 484 39.83 9.85 9.67
N GLN A 485 39.20 10.64 10.53
CA GLN A 485 37.88 11.19 10.23
C GLN A 485 38.02 12.19 9.08
N VAL A 486 37.20 12.03 8.05
CA VAL A 486 37.20 12.90 6.86
C VAL A 486 36.04 13.88 6.84
N GLY A 487 34.96 13.60 7.57
CA GLY A 487 33.83 14.51 7.71
C GLY A 487 32.65 13.86 8.44
N GLU A 488 31.62 14.66 8.67
CA GLU A 488 30.35 14.23 9.23
C GLU A 488 29.23 15.01 8.52
N VAL A 489 28.12 14.34 8.20
CA VAL A 489 26.96 14.94 7.53
C VAL A 489 25.68 14.58 8.27
N GLU A 490 24.76 15.52 8.40
CA GLU A 490 23.42 15.27 8.92
C GLU A 490 22.63 14.37 7.96
N ARG A 491 21.85 13.43 8.50
CA ARG A 491 20.99 12.55 7.71
C ARG A 491 19.62 13.19 7.49
N VAL A 492 19.46 13.85 6.35
CA VAL A 492 18.20 14.49 5.94
C VAL A 492 17.38 13.67 4.93
N SER A 493 17.97 12.61 4.36
CA SER A 493 17.37 11.73 3.34
C SER A 493 17.71 10.25 3.55
N PHE A 494 17.11 9.36 2.76
CA PHE A 494 17.42 7.92 2.72
C PHE A 494 18.93 7.66 2.52
N GLU A 495 19.49 8.28 1.49
CA GLU A 495 20.92 8.25 1.17
C GLU A 495 21.56 9.58 1.58
N SER A 496 22.67 9.49 2.32
CA SER A 496 23.52 10.64 2.66
C SER A 496 24.81 10.58 1.85
N SER A 497 25.40 11.73 1.55
CA SER A 497 26.67 11.79 0.82
C SER A 497 27.65 12.79 1.42
N LEU A 498 28.94 12.46 1.36
CA LEU A 498 30.06 13.33 1.71
C LEU A 498 31.05 13.38 0.56
N VAL A 499 31.39 14.59 0.11
CA VAL A 499 32.46 14.83 -0.87
C VAL A 499 33.70 15.35 -0.16
N PHE A 500 34.86 14.73 -0.42
CA PHE A 500 36.14 15.13 0.14
C PHE A 500 37.28 14.95 -0.87
N SER A 501 38.39 15.68 -0.70
CA SER A 501 39.58 15.53 -1.56
C SER A 501 40.35 14.26 -1.22
N THR A 502 40.85 13.56 -2.23
CA THR A 502 41.79 12.43 -2.05
C THR A 502 43.06 12.80 -1.29
N THR A 503 43.45 14.08 -1.29
CA THR A 503 44.58 14.58 -0.51
C THR A 503 44.30 14.54 1.01
N ILE A 504 43.04 14.78 1.41
CA ILE A 504 42.57 14.69 2.81
C ILE A 504 42.56 13.24 3.27
N ALA A 505 42.25 12.31 2.37
CA ALA A 505 42.31 10.89 2.67
C ALA A 505 43.71 10.43 3.10
N ARG A 506 44.78 11.15 2.72
CA ARG A 506 46.21 10.88 3.01
C ARG A 506 46.71 9.51 2.56
N CYS A 507 45.96 8.80 1.71
CA CYS A 507 46.14 7.38 1.48
C CYS A 507 46.09 7.04 0.00
N THR A 508 47.21 6.53 -0.52
CA THR A 508 47.38 6.06 -1.90
C THR A 508 46.82 4.65 -2.07
N GLU A 509 46.19 4.40 -3.23
CA GLU A 509 45.73 3.15 -3.90
C GLU A 509 45.05 2.01 -3.08
N GLU A 510 45.31 1.86 -1.78
CA GLU A 510 44.71 0.85 -0.89
C GLU A 510 43.84 1.44 0.24
N GLY A 511 43.49 2.72 0.15
CA GLY A 511 42.63 3.38 1.13
C GLY A 511 41.24 2.74 1.19
N GLN A 512 40.78 2.38 2.39
CA GLN A 512 39.40 2.00 2.63
C GLN A 512 38.64 3.15 3.28
N VAL A 513 37.33 3.20 3.09
CA VAL A 513 36.44 4.16 3.74
C VAL A 513 35.35 3.39 4.46
N PHE A 514 34.98 3.86 5.65
CA PHE A 514 33.83 3.36 6.40
C PHE A 514 33.09 4.54 7.03
N ALA A 515 31.84 4.33 7.43
CA ALA A 515 31.03 5.33 8.11
C ALA A 515 30.47 4.79 9.43
N GLU A 516 30.24 5.68 10.37
CA GLU A 516 29.52 5.44 11.61
C GLU A 516 28.18 6.17 11.57
N ALA A 517 27.10 5.45 11.86
CA ALA A 517 25.80 6.04 12.14
C ALA A 517 25.79 6.58 13.57
N ILE A 518 25.46 7.85 13.73
CA ILE A 518 25.44 8.55 15.02
C ILE A 518 23.99 8.92 15.34
N ASP A 519 23.53 8.60 16.56
CA ASP A 519 22.20 8.99 17.03
C ASP A 519 22.14 10.47 17.48
N ALA A 520 20.95 10.95 17.84
CA ALA A 520 20.75 12.32 18.30
C ALA A 520 21.51 12.68 19.61
N ASN A 521 21.98 11.67 20.37
CA ASN A 521 22.75 11.85 21.60
C ASN A 521 24.27 11.75 21.38
N GLY A 522 24.71 11.50 20.13
CA GLY A 522 26.12 11.33 19.78
C GLY A 522 26.66 9.91 19.97
N ALA A 523 25.81 8.92 20.24
CA ALA A 523 26.20 7.51 20.35
C ALA A 523 26.34 6.87 18.97
N VAL A 524 27.31 5.97 18.82
CA VAL A 524 27.49 5.17 17.59
C VAL A 524 26.49 4.02 17.60
N LEU A 525 25.59 3.99 16.61
CA LEU A 525 24.59 2.93 16.42
C LEU A 525 25.20 1.72 15.69
N VAL A 526 25.89 1.99 14.59
CA VAL A 526 26.52 0.96 13.74
C VAL A 526 27.70 1.55 12.98
N THR A 527 28.65 0.69 12.62
CA THR A 527 29.75 1.00 11.71
C THR A 527 29.59 0.18 10.44
N THR A 528 29.70 0.81 9.28
CA THR A 528 29.66 0.09 7.99
C THR A 528 30.89 -0.80 7.83
N ASP A 529 30.81 -1.75 6.89
CA ASP A 529 32.02 -2.37 6.37
C ASP A 529 32.95 -1.34 5.72
N ALA A 530 34.25 -1.60 5.77
CA ALA A 530 35.26 -0.75 5.16
C ALA A 530 35.41 -1.09 3.67
N VAL A 531 34.99 -0.18 2.79
CA VAL A 531 34.98 -0.38 1.34
C VAL A 531 36.16 0.29 0.66
N ARG A 532 36.61 -0.24 -0.48
CA ARG A 532 37.65 0.39 -1.29
C ARG A 532 37.07 1.52 -2.14
N ILE A 533 37.89 2.51 -2.42
CA ILE A 533 37.56 3.61 -3.33
C ILE A 533 37.52 3.08 -4.78
N GLN A 534 36.41 3.30 -5.47
CA GLN A 534 36.23 2.95 -6.88
C GLN A 534 36.66 4.13 -7.76
N VAL A 535 37.74 3.99 -8.54
CA VAL A 535 38.21 5.05 -9.44
C VAL A 535 37.36 5.05 -10.72
N SER A 536 36.79 6.21 -11.06
CA SER A 536 36.03 6.47 -12.30
C SER A 536 36.95 6.45 -13.52
N GLY A 537 37.42 5.25 -13.87
CA GLY A 537 38.13 4.97 -15.12
C GLY A 537 37.43 3.82 -15.82
N LYS A 538 36.50 4.13 -16.74
CA LYS A 538 35.68 3.19 -17.55
C LYS A 538 34.42 2.59 -16.91
N SER A 539 33.64 3.35 -16.14
CA SER A 539 32.24 2.94 -15.87
C SER A 539 31.32 4.14 -15.65
N ALA A 540 30.16 4.08 -16.30
CA ALA A 540 29.28 5.19 -16.69
C ALA A 540 28.36 5.68 -15.56
N TYR A 541 28.89 6.16 -14.44
CA TYR A 541 28.04 6.43 -13.26
C TYR A 541 27.81 7.89 -12.90
N LEU A 542 28.48 8.90 -13.46
CA LEU A 542 28.26 10.29 -13.05
C LEU A 542 27.73 11.13 -14.20
N ASN A 543 26.40 11.25 -14.30
CA ASN A 543 25.68 12.34 -14.96
C ASN A 543 24.21 12.33 -14.49
N ALA A 544 23.96 12.77 -13.25
CA ALA A 544 22.59 12.99 -12.75
C ALA A 544 22.39 14.43 -12.23
N GLN A 545 23.38 15.02 -11.57
CA GLN A 545 23.28 16.41 -11.07
C GLN A 545 23.33 17.50 -12.16
N GLN A 546 23.76 17.20 -13.38
CA GLN A 546 23.74 18.17 -14.48
C GLN A 546 22.43 18.15 -15.30
N ALA A 547 21.57 17.14 -15.14
CA ALA A 547 20.33 17.04 -15.93
C ALA A 547 19.21 17.98 -15.41
N GLU A 548 19.18 18.30 -14.11
CA GLU A 548 18.17 19.20 -13.54
C GLU A 548 18.33 20.66 -14.00
N GLN A 549 19.54 21.10 -14.36
CA GLN A 549 19.74 22.47 -14.86
C GLN A 549 19.32 22.67 -16.32
N TYR A 550 19.18 21.61 -17.12
CA TYR A 550 18.78 21.72 -18.53
C TYR A 550 17.28 21.47 -18.77
N ALA A 551 16.54 20.93 -17.78
CA ALA A 551 15.08 20.78 -17.87
C ALA A 551 14.32 22.10 -17.60
N VAL A 552 14.97 23.13 -17.05
CA VAL A 552 14.35 24.45 -16.74
C VAL A 552 14.46 25.46 -17.91
N ARG A 553 15.04 25.07 -19.05
CA ARG A 553 15.03 25.88 -20.28
C ARG A 553 14.62 25.05 -21.48
N GLY A 554 13.34 24.71 -21.54
CA GLY A 554 12.79 23.96 -22.65
C GLY A 554 11.31 23.64 -22.54
N LEU A 555 10.49 24.61 -22.10
CA LEU A 555 9.07 24.79 -22.44
C LEU A 555 8.72 26.27 -22.25
#